data_AF-A0A7R6TNJ4-F1
#
_entry.id   AF-A0A7R6TNJ4-F1
#
_cell.length_a   1.000
_cell.length_b   1.000
_cell.length_c   1.000
_cell.angle_alpha   90.00
_cell.angle_beta   90.00
_cell.angle_gamma   90.00
#
_symmetry.space_group_name_H-M   'P 1'
#
loop_
_entity.id
_entity.type
_entity.pdbx_description
1 polymer ?
#
loop_
_entity_poly.entity_id
_entity_poly.type
_entity_poly.pdbx_seq_one_letter_code
_entity_poly.pdbx_strand_id
1 'polypeptide(L)'
;MGEKIRARRKALGVNAINTAESAGISRVTLHRIEKGEASVTMGAYLNVLAALGLPLPEAEVPSAIDVEDAIPTRIKIDDYPQLRQLAWQVHGTDTLTPVEAHDIYERNWRHIDASKLEARERHLINSLQTGLGGDFPHV
;
A
#
# COMPACT_ATOMS: atom_id res chain seq x y z
N MET A 1 -9.52 2.52 23.35
CA MET A 1 -8.30 1.68 23.48
C MET A 1 -7.84 1.56 24.94
N GLY A 2 -7.68 2.67 25.69
CA GLY A 2 -7.32 2.66 27.12
C GLY A 2 -8.22 1.80 28.02
N GLU A 3 -9.54 1.82 27.81
CA GLU A 3 -10.46 0.97 28.56
C GLU A 3 -10.24 -0.53 28.32
N LYS A 4 -9.88 -0.94 27.09
CA LYS A 4 -9.56 -2.34 26.76
C LYS A 4 -8.32 -2.81 27.51
N ILE A 5 -7.30 -1.96 27.60
CA ILE A 5 -6.09 -2.20 28.42
C ILE A 5 -6.47 -2.40 29.89
N ARG A 6 -7.27 -1.49 30.45
CA ARG A 6 -7.72 -1.58 31.85
C ARG A 6 -8.53 -2.85 32.12
N ALA A 7 -9.42 -3.22 31.21
CA ALA A 7 -10.22 -4.43 31.30
C ALA A 7 -9.34 -5.69 31.27
N ARG A 8 -8.38 -5.77 30.33
CA ARG A 8 -7.42 -6.88 30.24
C ARG A 8 -6.59 -7.02 31.51
N ARG A 9 -6.05 -5.91 32.03
CA ARG A 9 -5.28 -5.90 33.27
C ARG A 9 -6.08 -6.47 34.44
N LYS A 10 -7.34 -6.04 34.59
CA LYS A 10 -8.25 -6.56 35.62
C LYS A 10 -8.59 -8.04 35.43
N ALA A 11 -8.79 -8.49 34.18
CA ALA A 11 -9.05 -9.89 33.87
C ALA A 11 -7.87 -10.82 34.23
N LEU A 12 -6.64 -10.31 34.13
CA LEU A 12 -5.42 -11.01 34.55
C LEU A 12 -5.16 -10.91 36.06
N GLY A 13 -5.96 -10.18 36.83
CA GLY A 13 -5.79 -10.01 38.28
C GLY A 13 -4.54 -9.23 38.70
N VAL A 14 -3.81 -8.63 37.76
CA VAL A 14 -2.57 -7.88 38.06
C VAL A 14 -2.88 -6.44 38.47
N ASN A 15 -2.19 -5.97 39.51
CA ASN A 15 -2.34 -4.60 39.98
C ASN A 15 -1.63 -3.60 39.03
N ALA A 16 -1.95 -2.32 39.17
CA ALA A 16 -1.40 -1.26 38.31
C ALA A 16 0.10 -1.03 38.51
N ILE A 17 0.66 -1.32 39.70
CA ILE A 17 2.08 -1.13 40.00
C ILE A 17 2.89 -2.19 39.24
N ASN A 18 2.56 -3.47 39.40
CA ASN A 18 3.25 -4.58 38.74
C ASN A 18 3.16 -4.45 37.22
N THR A 19 2.03 -3.97 36.68
CA THR A 19 1.87 -3.75 35.24
C THR A 19 2.77 -2.61 34.75
N ALA A 20 2.85 -1.51 35.50
CA ALA A 20 3.69 -0.37 35.15
C ALA A 20 5.19 -0.74 35.21
N GLU A 21 5.61 -1.47 36.24
CA GLU A 21 6.97 -2.01 36.36
C GLU A 21 7.30 -2.97 35.21
N SER A 22 6.41 -3.91 34.90
CA SER A 22 6.60 -4.85 33.79
C SER A 22 6.68 -4.16 32.44
N ALA A 23 5.97 -3.04 32.27
CA ALA A 23 5.99 -2.22 31.06
C ALA A 23 7.12 -1.17 31.05
N GLY A 24 7.93 -1.08 32.12
CA GLY A 24 9.02 -0.10 32.22
C GLY A 24 8.56 1.36 32.26
N ILE A 25 7.37 1.64 32.80
CA ILE A 25 6.78 2.98 32.86
C ILE A 25 6.34 3.35 34.28
N SER A 26 6.06 4.64 34.51
CA SER A 26 5.48 5.07 35.80
C SER A 26 4.02 4.64 35.94
N ARG A 27 3.56 4.41 37.18
CA ARG A 27 2.13 4.20 37.50
C ARG A 27 1.23 5.32 36.96
N VAL A 28 1.74 6.56 36.96
CA VAL A 28 1.02 7.73 36.43
C VAL A 28 0.85 7.61 34.93
N THR A 29 1.88 7.18 34.20
CA THR A 29 1.81 6.93 32.75
C THR A 29 0.79 5.82 32.44
N LEU A 30 0.80 4.72 33.20
CA LEU A 30 -0.21 3.65 33.03
C LEU A 30 -1.64 4.18 33.26
N HIS A 31 -1.85 5.04 34.26
CA HIS A 31 -3.16 5.64 34.52
C HIS A 31 -3.64 6.52 33.36
N ARG A 32 -2.75 7.32 32.77
CA ARG A 32 -3.06 8.13 31.57
C ARG A 32 -3.39 7.26 30.36
N ILE A 33 -2.64 6.16 30.17
CA ILE A 33 -2.91 5.15 29.12
C ILE A 33 -4.29 4.52 29.30
N GLU A 34 -4.64 4.09 30.52
CA GLU A 34 -5.95 3.50 30.80
C GLU A 34 -7.11 4.48 30.59
N LYS A 35 -6.87 5.78 30.78
CA LYS A 35 -7.83 6.86 30.46
C LYS A 35 -7.88 7.23 28.97
N GLY A 36 -6.93 6.77 28.17
CA GLY A 36 -6.85 7.11 26.74
C GLY A 36 -6.35 8.53 26.47
N GLU A 37 -5.53 9.10 27.36
CA GLU A 37 -4.96 10.44 27.14
C GLU A 37 -3.97 10.43 25.95
N ALA A 38 -4.16 11.33 24.99
CA ALA A 38 -3.34 11.43 23.77
C ALA A 38 -1.90 11.95 24.00
N SER A 39 -1.58 12.41 25.21
CA SER A 39 -0.26 12.94 25.59
C SER A 39 0.80 11.86 25.83
N VAL A 40 0.39 10.58 25.86
CA VAL A 40 1.31 9.47 26.11
C VAL A 40 1.99 9.04 24.83
N THR A 41 3.30 8.75 24.90
CA THR A 41 4.07 8.27 23.76
C THR A 41 3.55 6.92 23.28
N MET A 42 3.59 6.70 21.96
CA MET A 42 3.22 5.41 21.38
C MET A 42 4.06 4.27 21.97
N GLY A 43 5.36 4.47 22.19
CA GLY A 43 6.24 3.46 22.80
C GLY A 43 5.79 3.00 24.19
N ALA A 44 5.33 3.92 25.05
CA ALA A 44 4.78 3.55 26.35
C ALA A 44 3.48 2.75 26.23
N TYR A 45 2.65 3.07 25.22
CA TYR A 45 1.45 2.32 24.89
C TYR A 45 1.77 0.88 24.47
N LEU A 46 2.74 0.71 23.56
CA LEU A 46 3.16 -0.60 23.07
C LEU A 46 3.76 -1.47 24.18
N ASN A 47 4.55 -0.89 25.08
CA ASN A 47 5.11 -1.63 26.21
C ASN A 47 4.00 -2.19 27.14
N VAL A 48 2.93 -1.43 27.36
CA VAL A 48 1.78 -1.91 28.17
C VAL A 48 1.01 -3.00 27.44
N LEU A 49 0.82 -2.88 26.12
CA LEU A 49 0.19 -3.95 25.33
C LEU A 49 1.01 -5.24 25.41
N ALA A 50 2.33 -5.15 25.23
CA ALA A 50 3.24 -6.28 25.33
C ALA A 50 3.21 -6.93 26.73
N ALA A 51 3.26 -6.12 27.80
CA ALA A 51 3.19 -6.61 29.18
C ALA A 51 1.87 -7.32 29.53
N LEU A 52 0.76 -6.97 28.85
CA LEU A 52 -0.56 -7.57 29.06
C LEU A 52 -0.92 -8.68 28.04
N GLY A 53 0.00 -8.98 27.12
CA GLY A 53 -0.22 -9.93 26.03
C GLY A 53 -1.37 -9.52 25.11
N LEU A 54 -1.57 -8.21 24.91
CA LEU A 54 -2.53 -7.69 23.94
C LEU A 54 -1.87 -7.58 22.57
N PRO A 55 -2.58 -7.93 21.49
CA PRO A 55 -2.05 -7.73 20.15
C PRO A 55 -1.79 -6.24 19.91
N LEU A 56 -0.74 -5.96 19.14
CA LEU A 56 -0.53 -4.62 18.60
C LEU A 56 -1.75 -4.25 17.76
N PRO A 57 -2.20 -2.98 17.79
CA PRO A 57 -3.21 -2.54 16.85
C PRO A 57 -2.67 -2.80 15.45
N GLU A 58 -3.36 -3.67 14.72
CA GLU A 58 -3.12 -3.80 13.29
C GLU A 58 -3.43 -2.44 12.69
N ALA A 59 -2.43 -1.82 12.07
CA ALA A 59 -2.72 -0.73 11.17
C ALA A 59 -3.55 -1.37 10.05
N GLU A 60 -4.79 -0.93 9.86
CA GLU A 60 -5.46 -1.09 8.58
C GLU A 60 -4.58 -0.36 7.58
N VAL A 61 -3.67 -1.11 6.95
CA VAL A 61 -3.04 -0.64 5.72
C VAL A 61 -4.20 -0.59 4.74
N PRO A 62 -4.56 0.59 4.19
CA PRO A 62 -5.59 0.64 3.19
C PRO A 62 -5.21 -0.35 2.09
N SER A 63 -5.98 -1.42 1.95
CA SER A 63 -5.77 -2.44 0.91
C SER A 63 -6.08 -1.91 -0.50
N ALA A 64 -6.37 -0.62 -0.61
CA ALA A 64 -6.65 0.11 -1.83
C ALA A 64 -5.47 1.00 -2.22
N ILE A 65 -4.28 0.41 -2.36
CA ILE A 65 -3.55 0.78 -3.57
C ILE A 65 -4.32 0.01 -4.63
N ASP A 66 -5.17 0.69 -5.40
CA ASP A 66 -5.80 0.10 -6.57
C ASP A 66 -4.65 -0.33 -7.49
N VAL A 67 -4.24 -1.60 -7.37
CA VAL A 67 -3.12 -2.18 -8.13
C VAL A 67 -3.41 -2.09 -9.63
N GLU A 68 -4.69 -1.94 -9.98
CA GLU A 68 -5.19 -1.67 -11.34
C GLU A 68 -4.71 -0.32 -11.90
N ASP A 69 -4.46 0.68 -11.05
CA ASP A 69 -3.95 2.00 -11.45
C ASP A 69 -2.44 2.15 -11.25
N ALA A 70 -1.78 1.14 -10.67
CA ALA A 70 -0.34 1.17 -10.46
C ALA A 70 0.42 0.86 -11.75
N ILE A 71 1.37 1.73 -12.12
CA ILE A 71 2.26 1.50 -13.26
C ILE A 71 3.16 0.28 -12.98
N PRO A 72 3.08 -0.81 -13.78
CA PRO A 72 3.91 -1.99 -13.57
C PRO A 72 5.36 -1.71 -13.91
N THR A 73 6.31 -2.01 -13.02
CA THR A 73 7.75 -1.74 -13.25
C THR A 73 8.34 -2.52 -14.43
N ARG A 74 7.72 -3.64 -14.83
CA ARG A 74 8.04 -4.39 -16.05
C ARG A 74 6.77 -4.85 -16.74
N ILE A 75 6.66 -4.56 -18.02
CA ILE A 75 5.52 -4.86 -18.88
C ILE A 75 5.95 -5.96 -19.84
N LYS A 76 5.33 -7.14 -19.77
CA LYS A 76 5.58 -8.23 -20.73
C LYS A 76 4.89 -7.89 -22.04
N ILE A 77 5.63 -7.87 -23.15
CA ILE A 77 5.09 -7.48 -24.46
C ILE A 77 3.97 -8.45 -24.91
N ASP A 78 4.13 -9.74 -24.60
CA ASP A 78 3.16 -10.79 -24.97
C ASP A 78 1.79 -10.68 -24.31
N ASP A 79 1.70 -9.98 -23.17
CA ASP A 79 0.43 -9.78 -22.45
C ASP A 79 -0.46 -8.70 -23.12
N TYR A 80 0.09 -7.94 -24.09
CA TYR A 80 -0.53 -6.76 -24.68
C TYR A 80 -0.47 -6.83 -26.21
N PRO A 81 -1.51 -7.34 -26.88
CA PRO A 81 -1.48 -7.62 -28.32
C PRO A 81 -1.22 -6.40 -29.20
N GLN A 82 -1.72 -5.21 -28.85
CA GLN A 82 -1.43 -4.00 -29.63
C GLN A 82 0.01 -3.53 -29.37
N LEU A 83 0.46 -3.50 -28.11
CA LEU A 83 1.85 -3.17 -27.77
C LEU A 83 2.84 -4.05 -28.52
N ARG A 84 2.56 -5.36 -28.62
CA ARG A 84 3.38 -6.31 -29.38
C ARG A 84 3.49 -5.97 -30.86
N GLN A 85 2.41 -5.47 -31.47
CA GLN A 85 2.42 -5.05 -32.88
C GLN A 85 3.21 -3.75 -33.08
N LEU A 86 3.12 -2.82 -32.12
CA LEU A 86 3.81 -1.53 -32.16
C LEU A 86 5.30 -1.63 -31.81
N ALA A 87 5.68 -2.60 -30.97
CA ALA A 87 7.05 -2.83 -30.50
C ALA A 87 7.97 -3.52 -31.53
N TRP A 88 7.67 -3.43 -32.83
CA TRP A 88 8.48 -4.05 -33.89
C TRP A 88 9.94 -3.58 -33.93
N GLN A 89 10.23 -2.38 -33.40
CA GLN A 89 11.59 -1.83 -33.24
C GLN A 89 12.36 -2.45 -32.07
N VAL A 90 11.66 -3.09 -31.13
CA VAL A 90 12.26 -3.68 -29.94
C VAL A 90 12.73 -5.08 -30.31
N HIS A 91 14.02 -5.22 -30.61
CA HIS A 91 14.63 -6.50 -30.91
C HIS A 91 15.29 -7.08 -29.64
N GLY A 92 14.87 -8.29 -29.24
CA GLY A 92 15.58 -9.10 -28.25
C GLY A 92 15.18 -8.91 -26.78
N THR A 93 14.07 -8.23 -26.48
CA THR A 93 13.52 -8.14 -25.12
C THR A 93 12.03 -8.48 -25.09
N ASP A 94 11.64 -9.35 -24.16
CA ASP A 94 10.23 -9.74 -23.96
C ASP A 94 9.53 -8.83 -22.92
N THR A 95 10.28 -7.93 -22.29
CA THR A 95 9.81 -7.01 -21.25
C THR A 95 10.25 -5.58 -21.53
N LEU A 96 9.34 -4.64 -21.32
CA LEU A 96 9.56 -3.20 -21.40
C LEU A 96 9.45 -2.55 -20.02
N THR A 97 10.16 -1.47 -19.82
CA THR A 97 9.91 -0.53 -18.73
C THR A 97 8.67 0.33 -19.04
N PRO A 98 8.03 0.95 -18.02
CA PRO A 98 6.93 1.88 -18.24
C PRO A 98 7.19 2.98 -19.26
N VAL A 99 8.38 3.57 -19.19
CA VAL A 99 8.77 4.68 -20.06
C VAL A 99 8.89 4.20 -21.51
N GLU A 100 9.53 3.04 -21.74
CA GLU A 100 9.62 2.47 -23.09
C GLU A 100 8.25 2.12 -23.67
N ALA A 101 7.36 1.54 -22.85
CA ALA A 101 6.00 1.22 -23.30
C ALA A 101 5.22 2.51 -23.64
N HIS A 102 5.32 3.54 -22.80
CA HIS A 102 4.72 4.84 -23.03
C HIS A 102 5.22 5.48 -24.33
N ASP A 103 6.53 5.53 -24.56
CA ASP A 103 7.14 6.10 -25.76
C ASP A 103 6.72 5.35 -27.04
N ILE A 104 6.55 4.02 -26.95
CA ILE A 104 6.06 3.20 -28.07
C ILE A 104 4.62 3.56 -28.40
N TYR A 105 3.74 3.73 -27.40
CA TYR A 105 2.36 4.15 -27.62
C TYR A 105 2.29 5.56 -28.21
N GLU A 106 3.05 6.51 -27.68
CA GLU A 106 3.05 7.90 -28.15
C GLU A 106 3.49 8.01 -29.63
N ARG A 107 4.61 7.35 -29.97
CA ARG A 107 5.18 7.42 -31.34
C ARG A 107 4.35 6.68 -32.37
N ASN A 108 3.71 5.57 -31.99
CA ASN A 108 3.01 4.69 -32.92
C ASN A 108 1.48 4.73 -32.78
N TRP A 109 0.93 5.72 -32.07
CA TRP A 109 -0.50 5.80 -31.78
C TRP A 109 -1.40 5.66 -33.01
N ARG A 110 -1.00 6.24 -34.16
CA ARG A 110 -1.76 6.17 -35.42
C ARG A 110 -1.96 4.75 -35.96
N HIS A 111 -1.17 3.79 -35.48
CA HIS A 111 -1.23 2.39 -35.88
C HIS A 111 -1.98 1.51 -34.88
N ILE A 112 -2.50 2.08 -33.78
CA ILE A 112 -3.28 1.33 -32.80
C ILE A 112 -4.68 1.03 -33.36
N ASP A 113 -5.10 -0.23 -33.26
CA ASP A 113 -6.43 -0.66 -33.64
C ASP A 113 -7.33 -0.65 -32.40
N ALA A 114 -8.06 0.45 -32.20
CA ALA A 114 -8.92 0.63 -31.03
C ALA A 114 -10.01 -0.45 -30.89
N SER A 115 -10.37 -1.15 -31.98
CA SER A 115 -11.33 -2.24 -31.95
C SER A 115 -10.79 -3.52 -31.29
N LYS A 116 -9.46 -3.64 -31.17
CA LYS A 116 -8.75 -4.79 -30.61
C LYS A 116 -8.08 -4.49 -29.26
N LEU A 117 -8.34 -3.32 -28.69
CA LEU A 117 -7.85 -2.95 -27.36
C LEU A 117 -8.60 -3.74 -26.29
N GLU A 118 -7.88 -4.66 -25.64
CA GLU A 118 -8.40 -5.41 -24.49
C GLU A 118 -8.54 -4.50 -23.27
N ALA A 119 -9.42 -4.88 -22.33
CA ALA A 119 -9.63 -4.10 -21.10
C ALA A 119 -8.32 -3.88 -20.34
N ARG A 120 -7.49 -4.91 -20.20
CA ARG A 120 -6.20 -4.84 -19.53
C ARG A 120 -5.22 -3.88 -20.21
N GLU A 121 -5.24 -3.82 -21.55
CA GLU A 121 -4.38 -2.92 -22.32
C GLU A 121 -4.82 -1.46 -22.20
N ARG A 122 -6.14 -1.20 -22.21
CA ARG A 122 -6.67 0.14 -21.90
C ARG A 122 -6.28 0.61 -20.50
N HIS A 123 -6.39 -0.27 -19.51
CA HIS A 123 -5.93 0.04 -18.15
C HIS A 123 -4.46 0.42 -18.13
N LEU A 124 -3.58 -0.38 -18.76
CA LEU A 124 -2.15 -0.05 -18.85
C LEU A 124 -1.90 1.32 -19.48
N ILE A 125 -2.56 1.62 -20.60
CA ILE A 125 -2.42 2.92 -21.29
C ILE A 125 -2.85 4.06 -20.38
N ASN A 126 -3.99 3.92 -19.70
CA ASN A 126 -4.51 4.94 -18.77
C ASN A 126 -3.60 5.11 -17.54
N SER A 127 -3.06 4.03 -16.97
CA SER A 127 -2.11 4.10 -15.85
C SER A 127 -0.81 4.78 -16.29
N LEU A 128 -0.27 4.42 -17.45
CA LEU A 128 0.94 5.04 -18.01
C LEU A 128 0.73 6.54 -18.24
N GLN A 129 -0.40 6.94 -18.82
CA GLN A 129 -0.71 8.35 -19.07
C GLN A 129 -0.90 9.13 -17.76
N THR A 130 -1.53 8.52 -16.76
CA THR A 130 -1.74 9.15 -15.45
C THR A 130 -0.43 9.40 -14.72
N GLY A 131 0.53 8.47 -14.76
CA GLY A 131 1.79 8.63 -14.03
C GLY A 131 2.96 9.23 -14.81
N LEU A 132 2.96 9.17 -16.15
CA LEU A 132 4.03 9.71 -17.01
C LEU A 132 3.61 10.92 -17.86
N GLY A 133 2.31 11.23 -17.94
CA GLY A 133 1.77 12.23 -18.88
C GLY A 133 1.58 11.63 -20.28
N GLY A 134 1.39 12.45 -21.31
CA GLY A 134 1.34 12.01 -22.72
C GLY A 134 0.27 12.72 -23.56
N ASP A 135 0.59 12.96 -24.84
CA ASP A 135 -0.26 13.67 -25.82
C ASP A 135 -0.98 12.71 -26.80
N PHE A 136 -1.45 11.56 -26.30
CA PHE A 136 -2.28 10.64 -27.07
C PHE A 136 -3.68 10.45 -26.44
N PRO A 137 -4.73 10.19 -27.26
CA PRO A 137 -6.11 10.05 -26.80
C PRO A 137 -6.30 9.01 -25.69
N HIS A 138 -7.20 9.32 -24.76
CA HIS A 138 -7.71 8.35 -23.79
C HIS A 138 -8.54 7.25 -24.48
N VAL A 139 -8.46 6.03 -23.96
CA VAL A 139 -9.11 4.82 -24.49
C VAL A 139 -9.90 4.07 -23.43
#